data_AF-A0AAV0REZ6-F1
#
_entry.id   AF-A0AAV0REZ6-F1
#
_cell.length_a   1.000
_cell.length_b   1.000
_cell.length_c   1.000
_cell.angle_alpha   90.00
_cell.angle_beta   90.00
_cell.angle_gamma   90.00
#
_symmetry.space_group_name_H-M   'P 1'
#
loop_
_entity.id
_entity.type
_entity.pdbx_description
1 polymer ?
#
loop_
_entity_poly.entity_id
_entity_poly.type
_entity_poly.pdbx_seq_one_letter_code
_entity_poly.pdbx_strand_id
1 'polypeptide(L)'
;MEPIKFWEFTGNVCAGLGYERPRIKVPAVAVLPVAHAIQWAYNLLGTYGMKLPVLIPSRIRLLSGNRSFSCAKAHERLGYTPIVSLEDGLKRTIESFSHLNAENQPKRDGPSKASLYLGNGRVADTLLWKDTKKTLIVLLVLMGIYYSFISSNSTIITATSKLLLMAAIFLFVHGRLPEKIFGYKIEKIHPSDFYWTEKKSYQVAHVLASFWNVGINILESLCKGKDWLVFLKVVLSLLIIGFIGTISLHSLFVMGVPTTFLGFYLYEWNEEALDGLVSDALSYGYKLKSQIIHKVTGPKLD
;
A
#
# COMPACT_ATOMS: atom_id res chain seq x y z
N MET A 1 18.26 -42.26 13.09
CA MET A 1 17.31 -41.13 13.09
C MET A 1 16.35 -41.33 11.94
N GLU A 2 15.07 -41.09 12.20
CA GLU A 2 14.02 -41.26 11.19
C GLU A 2 13.92 -40.00 10.30
N PRO A 3 13.91 -40.14 8.97
CA PRO A 3 13.76 -39.01 8.08
C PRO A 3 12.32 -38.50 8.12
N ILE A 4 12.14 -37.23 8.46
CA ILE A 4 10.83 -36.54 8.42
C ILE A 4 10.76 -35.59 7.23
N LYS A 5 9.58 -35.47 6.61
CA LYS A 5 9.35 -34.49 5.54
C LYS A 5 9.32 -33.08 6.13
N PHE A 6 9.90 -32.11 5.43
CA PHE A 6 9.94 -30.71 5.86
C PHE A 6 8.55 -30.18 6.28
N TRP A 7 7.54 -30.32 5.42
CA TRP A 7 6.19 -29.84 5.70
C TRP A 7 5.50 -30.56 6.87
N GLU A 8 5.91 -31.80 7.14
CA GLU A 8 5.40 -32.57 8.26
C GLU A 8 5.99 -32.07 9.57
N PHE A 9 7.31 -31.90 9.60
CA PHE A 9 8.05 -31.28 10.70
C PHE A 9 7.54 -29.88 11.02
N THR A 10 7.48 -28.99 10.02
CA THR A 10 6.96 -27.62 10.20
C THR A 10 5.52 -27.64 10.68
N GLY A 11 4.69 -28.55 10.15
CA GLY A 11 3.30 -28.68 10.59
C GLY A 11 3.16 -29.08 12.06
N ASN A 12 4.03 -29.97 12.55
CA ASN A 12 4.03 -30.41 13.95
C ASN A 12 4.53 -29.29 14.88
N VAL A 13 5.53 -28.50 14.46
CA VAL A 13 5.99 -27.31 15.20
C VAL A 13 4.89 -26.25 15.28
N CYS A 14 4.24 -25.92 14.17
CA CYS A 14 3.15 -24.94 14.15
C CYS A 14 1.96 -25.38 15.02
N ALA A 15 1.52 -26.63 14.89
CA ALA A 15 0.43 -27.17 15.68
C ALA A 15 0.76 -27.19 17.18
N GLY A 16 2.00 -27.53 17.54
CA GLY A 16 2.45 -27.52 18.93
C GLY A 16 2.50 -26.13 19.57
N LEU A 17 2.71 -25.09 18.76
CA LEU A 17 2.70 -23.68 19.18
C LEU A 17 1.31 -23.01 19.06
N GLY A 18 0.25 -23.78 18.79
CA GLY A 18 -1.11 -23.26 18.69
C GLY A 18 -1.46 -22.57 17.36
N TYR A 19 -0.60 -22.66 16.34
CA TYR A 19 -0.86 -22.10 15.01
C TYR A 19 -1.56 -23.11 14.09
N GLU A 20 -2.33 -22.61 13.12
CA GLU A 20 -2.87 -23.46 12.07
C GLU A 20 -1.77 -24.09 11.22
N ARG A 21 -1.96 -25.37 10.86
CA ARG A 21 -1.03 -26.11 10.02
C ARG A 21 -0.99 -25.48 8.60
N PRO A 22 0.18 -25.23 8.01
CA PRO A 22 0.29 -24.63 6.68
C PRO A 22 -0.41 -25.49 5.62
N ARG A 23 -1.49 -24.97 5.03
CA ARG A 23 -2.30 -25.66 4.00
C ARG A 23 -1.82 -25.38 2.57
N ILE A 24 -1.34 -24.15 2.33
CA ILE A 24 -0.96 -23.69 1.00
C ILE A 24 0.47 -24.11 0.71
N LYS A 25 0.66 -24.91 -0.35
CA LYS A 25 1.97 -25.34 -0.85
C LYS A 25 2.25 -24.63 -2.15
N VAL A 26 3.16 -23.66 -2.14
CA VAL A 26 3.51 -22.89 -3.34
C VAL A 26 4.71 -23.55 -4.02
N PRO A 27 4.65 -23.84 -5.33
CA PRO A 27 5.79 -24.42 -6.04
C PRO A 27 6.95 -23.42 -6.12
N ALA A 28 8.18 -23.91 -5.95
CA ALA A 28 9.39 -23.07 -5.93
C ALA A 28 9.55 -22.22 -7.20
N VAL A 29 9.12 -22.73 -8.35
CA VAL A 29 9.15 -22.03 -9.64
C VAL A 29 8.30 -20.76 -9.62
N ALA A 30 7.17 -20.77 -8.91
CA ALA A 30 6.31 -19.59 -8.79
C ALA A 30 6.88 -18.55 -7.81
N VAL A 31 7.60 -18.98 -6.76
CA VAL A 31 8.17 -18.09 -5.75
C VAL A 31 9.50 -17.47 -6.19
N LEU A 32 10.28 -18.20 -7.01
CA LEU A 32 11.60 -17.76 -7.48
C LEU A 32 11.63 -16.34 -8.11
N PRO A 33 10.76 -15.98 -9.08
CA PRO A 33 10.80 -14.65 -9.69
C PRO A 33 10.52 -13.54 -8.68
N VAL A 34 9.60 -13.77 -7.74
CA VAL A 34 9.31 -12.83 -6.64
C VAL A 34 10.54 -12.66 -5.74
N ALA A 35 11.22 -13.75 -5.42
CA ALA A 35 12.44 -13.72 -4.61
C ALA A 35 13.59 -12.98 -5.30
N HIS A 36 13.74 -13.14 -6.62
CA HIS A 36 14.72 -12.38 -7.40
C HIS A 36 14.38 -10.89 -7.43
N ALA A 37 13.11 -10.52 -7.54
CA ALA A 37 12.68 -9.12 -7.46
C ALA A 37 12.96 -8.51 -6.08
N ILE A 38 12.66 -9.23 -5.00
CA ILE A 38 12.96 -8.80 -3.62
C ILE A 38 14.48 -8.65 -3.42
N GLN A 39 15.28 -9.61 -3.91
CA GLN A 39 16.72 -9.53 -3.80
C GLN A 39 17.30 -8.38 -4.62
N TRP A 40 16.77 -8.11 -5.81
CA TRP A 40 17.18 -6.96 -6.62
C TRP A 40 16.85 -5.64 -5.90
N ALA A 41 15.64 -5.51 -5.36
CA ALA A 41 15.24 -4.35 -4.56
C ALA A 41 16.11 -4.18 -3.30
N TYR A 42 16.43 -5.29 -2.62
CA TYR A 42 17.35 -5.29 -1.48
C TYR A 42 18.75 -4.85 -1.88
N ASN A 43 19.28 -5.29 -3.02
CA ASN A 43 20.60 -4.85 -3.48
C ASN A 43 20.61 -3.36 -3.83
N LEU A 44 19.51 -2.83 -4.35
CA LEU A 44 19.37 -1.41 -4.68
C LEU A 44 19.28 -0.53 -3.42
N LEU A 45 18.59 -1.01 -2.39
CA LEU A 45 18.30 -0.26 -1.15
C LEU A 45 19.21 -0.67 0.03
N GLY A 46 20.06 -1.68 -0.14
CA GLY A 46 20.84 -2.31 0.93
C GLY A 46 21.93 -1.42 1.51
N THR A 47 22.34 -0.39 0.78
CA THR A 47 23.20 0.70 1.27
C THR A 47 22.60 1.45 2.46
N TYR A 48 21.30 1.32 2.71
CA TYR A 48 20.59 1.93 3.84
C TYR A 48 20.49 1.02 5.09
N GLY A 49 21.28 -0.06 5.18
CA GLY A 49 21.38 -0.86 6.41
C GLY A 49 20.19 -1.79 6.70
N MET A 50 19.43 -2.18 5.67
CA MET A 50 18.30 -3.09 5.84
C MET A 50 18.74 -4.51 6.23
N LYS A 51 17.98 -5.16 7.12
CA LYS A 51 18.16 -6.58 7.48
C LYS A 51 17.90 -7.48 6.27
N LEU A 52 18.59 -8.61 6.22
CA LEU A 52 18.47 -9.58 5.13
C LEU A 52 17.02 -10.10 5.04
N PRO A 53 16.36 -10.02 3.87
CA PRO A 53 14.99 -10.48 3.72
C PRO A 53 14.88 -12.00 3.96
N VAL A 54 13.74 -12.46 4.45
CA VAL A 54 13.50 -13.89 4.71
C VAL A 54 13.41 -14.68 3.40
N LEU A 55 12.86 -14.07 2.35
CA LEU A 55 12.54 -14.70 1.07
C LEU A 55 13.63 -14.37 0.03
N ILE A 56 14.69 -15.18 0.02
CA ILE A 56 15.84 -15.06 -0.89
C ILE A 56 15.91 -16.32 -1.78
N PRO A 57 16.30 -16.20 -3.07
CA PRO A 57 16.44 -17.35 -3.98
C PRO A 57 17.28 -18.49 -3.41
N SER A 58 18.38 -18.20 -2.71
CA SER A 58 19.24 -19.20 -2.07
C SER A 58 18.51 -20.00 -1.00
N ARG A 59 17.72 -19.34 -0.13
CA ARG A 59 16.91 -20.00 0.90
C ARG A 59 15.81 -20.86 0.29
N ILE A 60 15.13 -20.39 -0.75
CA ILE A 60 14.09 -21.16 -1.43
C ILE A 60 14.70 -22.41 -2.10
N ARG A 61 15.87 -22.28 -2.72
CA ARG A 61 16.56 -23.42 -3.33
C ARG A 61 17.03 -24.46 -2.30
N LEU A 62 17.40 -24.01 -1.10
CA LEU A 62 17.72 -24.90 0.02
C LEU A 62 16.48 -25.63 0.55
N LEU A 63 15.36 -24.92 0.71
CA LEU A 63 14.11 -25.47 1.24
C LEU A 63 13.37 -26.38 0.24
N SER A 64 13.55 -26.17 -1.06
CA SER A 64 12.91 -26.97 -2.11
C SER A 64 13.61 -28.31 -2.39
N GLY A 65 14.88 -28.44 -2.02
CA GLY A 65 15.64 -29.68 -2.22
C GLY A 65 15.41 -30.67 -1.09
N ASN A 66 15.25 -31.96 -1.44
CA ASN A 66 15.29 -33.03 -0.45
C ASN A 66 16.74 -33.25 0.00
N ARG A 67 17.02 -33.04 1.28
CA ARG A 67 18.34 -33.28 1.88
C ARG A 67 18.18 -34.13 3.13
N SER A 68 18.50 -35.41 2.99
CA SER A 68 18.62 -36.35 4.12
C SER A 68 20.08 -36.65 4.38
N PHE A 69 20.48 -36.65 5.65
CA PHE A 69 21.84 -36.99 6.06
C PHE A 69 21.86 -38.36 6.75
N SER A 70 22.83 -39.20 6.41
CA SER A 70 23.04 -40.48 7.09
C SER A 70 23.97 -40.29 8.28
N CYS A 71 23.52 -40.71 9.46
CA CYS A 71 24.32 -40.71 10.69
C CYS A 71 25.24 -41.95 10.81
N ALA A 72 25.29 -42.84 9.82
CA ALA A 72 26.04 -44.11 9.92
C ALA A 72 27.53 -43.91 10.23
N LYS A 73 28.19 -42.96 9.53
CA LYS A 73 29.61 -42.64 9.75
C LYS A 73 29.87 -42.03 11.14
N ALA A 74 28.92 -41.25 11.65
CA ALA A 74 29.03 -40.65 12.98
C ALA A 74 28.90 -41.72 14.07
N HIS A 75 27.98 -42.68 13.89
CA HIS A 75 27.85 -43.81 14.79
C HIS A 75 29.13 -44.68 14.82
N GLU A 76 29.66 -45.04 13.66
CA GLU A 76 30.85 -45.88 13.55
C GLU A 76 32.12 -45.23 14.12
N ARG A 77 32.35 -43.95 13.82
CA ARG A 77 33.61 -43.26 14.17
C ARG A 77 33.57 -42.59 15.54
N LEU A 78 32.40 -42.16 15.98
CA LEU A 78 32.24 -41.36 17.20
C LEU A 78 31.39 -42.06 18.27
N GLY A 79 30.88 -43.27 17.99
CA GLY A 79 29.92 -43.95 18.89
C GLY A 79 28.61 -43.18 19.07
N TYR A 80 28.29 -42.25 18.16
CA TYR A 80 27.16 -41.35 18.31
C TYR A 80 25.83 -42.11 18.23
N THR A 81 25.04 -42.01 19.29
CA THR A 81 23.64 -42.47 19.34
C THR A 81 22.73 -41.30 19.74
N PRO A 82 21.56 -41.13 19.11
CA PRO A 82 20.63 -40.06 19.48
C PRO A 82 20.14 -40.24 20.92
N ILE A 83 20.42 -39.27 21.79
CA ILE A 83 20.02 -39.31 23.20
C ILE A 83 18.50 -39.18 23.37
N VAL A 84 17.84 -38.47 22.45
CA VAL A 84 16.41 -38.22 22.45
C VAL A 84 15.79 -38.61 21.11
N SER A 85 14.56 -39.10 21.16
CA SER A 85 13.73 -39.32 19.98
C SER A 85 13.39 -37.97 19.31
N LEU A 86 13.01 -38.02 18.03
CA LEU A 86 12.61 -36.82 17.30
C LEU A 86 11.37 -36.17 17.92
N GLU A 87 10.40 -36.98 18.35
CA GLU A 87 9.15 -36.53 18.96
C GLU A 87 9.40 -35.88 20.33
N ASP A 88 10.22 -36.51 21.19
CA ASP A 88 10.59 -35.94 22.48
C ASP A 88 11.37 -34.63 22.32
N GLY A 89 12.29 -34.59 21.35
CA GLY A 89 13.04 -33.39 21.02
C GLY A 89 12.13 -32.25 20.54
N LEU A 90 11.14 -32.56 19.72
CA LEU A 90 10.15 -31.59 19.24
C LEU A 90 9.31 -31.05 20.40
N LYS A 91 8.82 -31.93 21.28
CA LYS A 91 8.04 -31.56 22.47
C LYS A 91 8.81 -30.60 23.39
N ARG A 92 10.05 -30.94 23.73
CA ARG A 92 10.93 -30.08 24.56
C ARG A 92 11.23 -28.73 23.91
N THR A 93 11.38 -28.73 22.59
CA THR A 93 11.61 -27.51 21.82
C THR A 93 10.39 -26.61 21.89
N ILE A 94 9.19 -27.14 21.64
CA ILE A 94 7.93 -26.37 21.72
C ILE A 94 7.74 -25.76 23.12
N GLU A 95 8.02 -26.54 24.17
CA GLU A 95 7.94 -26.07 25.57
C GLU A 95 8.92 -24.91 25.84
N SER A 96 10.16 -25.01 25.35
CA SER A 96 11.16 -23.94 25.45
C SER A 96 10.79 -22.67 24.68
N PHE A 97 10.01 -22.81 23.59
CA PHE A 97 9.53 -21.70 22.76
C PHE A 97 8.10 -21.28 23.10
N SER A 98 7.62 -21.56 24.32
CA SER A 98 6.28 -21.17 24.79
C SER A 98 5.96 -19.67 24.68
N HIS A 99 6.97 -18.80 24.68
CA HIS A 99 6.80 -17.36 24.43
C HIS A 99 6.32 -17.02 22.99
N LEU A 100 6.52 -17.93 22.02
CA LEU A 100 6.05 -17.78 20.64
C LEU A 100 4.65 -18.36 20.42
N ASN A 101 4.01 -18.88 21.48
CA ASN A 101 2.68 -19.48 21.40
C ASN A 101 1.66 -18.46 20.89
N ALA A 102 0.72 -18.89 20.05
CA ALA A 102 -0.29 -18.04 19.42
C ALA A 102 -1.14 -17.26 20.44
N GLU A 103 -1.30 -17.77 21.67
CA GLU A 103 -2.00 -17.08 22.76
C GLU A 103 -1.23 -15.91 23.36
N ASN A 104 0.11 -15.97 23.35
CA ASN A 104 0.99 -14.95 23.93
C ASN A 104 1.32 -13.83 22.94
N GLN A 105 1.02 -14.01 21.65
CA GLN A 105 1.13 -12.95 20.65
C GLN A 105 0.13 -11.84 20.98
N PRO A 106 0.54 -10.56 21.01
CA PRO A 106 -0.40 -9.47 21.19
C PRO A 106 -1.42 -9.54 20.06
N LYS A 107 -2.69 -9.85 20.40
CA LYS A 107 -3.77 -9.73 19.43
C LYS A 107 -3.83 -8.26 19.03
N ARG A 108 -3.78 -8.01 17.72
CA ARG A 108 -3.81 -6.66 17.16
C ARG A 108 -5.16 -6.02 17.52
N ASP A 109 -5.17 -5.24 18.60
CA ASP A 109 -6.35 -4.55 19.09
C ASP A 109 -6.61 -3.31 18.22
N GLY A 110 -7.34 -3.51 17.12
CA GLY A 110 -7.91 -2.43 16.31
C GLY A 110 -7.51 -2.41 14.83
N PRO A 111 -8.11 -1.50 14.04
CA PRO A 111 -7.81 -1.33 12.62
C PRO A 111 -6.38 -0.82 12.42
N SER A 112 -5.72 -1.24 11.32
CA SER A 112 -4.35 -0.83 10.99
C SER A 112 -4.20 0.69 10.91
N LYS A 113 -3.07 1.27 11.35
CA LYS A 113 -2.87 2.74 11.27
C LYS A 113 -2.99 3.25 9.85
N ALA A 114 -2.58 2.44 8.85
CA ALA A 114 -2.80 2.72 7.44
C ALA A 114 -4.28 2.95 7.11
N SER A 115 -5.17 2.10 7.63
CA SER A 115 -6.61 2.26 7.43
C SER A 115 -7.17 3.48 8.17
N LEU A 116 -6.57 3.87 9.31
CA LEU A 116 -6.91 5.12 10.00
C LEU A 116 -6.50 6.35 9.19
N TYR A 117 -5.27 6.38 8.66
CA TYR A 117 -4.77 7.48 7.80
C TYR A 117 -5.57 7.63 6.51
N LEU A 118 -6.05 6.52 5.95
CA LEU A 118 -6.90 6.51 4.76
C LEU A 118 -8.39 6.82 5.05
N GLY A 119 -8.72 7.19 6.30
CA GLY A 119 -10.05 7.66 6.67
C GLY A 119 -11.08 6.56 6.92
N ASN A 120 -10.62 5.34 7.24
CA ASN A 120 -11.41 4.16 7.61
C ASN A 120 -12.73 4.01 6.82
N GLY A 121 -12.63 3.44 5.61
CA GLY A 121 -13.77 3.23 4.74
C GLY A 121 -13.41 2.55 3.43
N ARG A 122 -14.30 2.66 2.43
CA ARG A 122 -14.17 1.93 1.15
C ARG A 122 -12.83 2.11 0.45
N VAL A 123 -12.24 3.32 0.50
CA VAL A 123 -10.95 3.62 -0.12
C VAL A 123 -9.81 2.88 0.61
N ALA A 124 -9.81 2.92 1.94
CA ALA A 124 -8.85 2.20 2.76
C ALA A 124 -8.94 0.68 2.49
N ASP A 125 -10.15 0.13 2.45
CA ASP A 125 -10.36 -1.29 2.18
C ASP A 125 -9.87 -1.70 0.78
N THR A 126 -10.04 -0.83 -0.22
CA THR A 126 -9.56 -1.09 -1.58
C THR A 126 -8.04 -0.99 -1.72
N LEU A 127 -7.40 0.03 -1.13
CA LEU A 127 -5.96 0.25 -1.21
C LEU A 127 -5.18 -0.81 -0.40
N LEU A 128 -5.73 -1.24 0.73
CA LEU A 128 -5.14 -2.27 1.60
C LEU A 128 -5.50 -3.71 1.18
N TRP A 129 -6.13 -3.89 0.02
CA TRP A 129 -6.51 -5.21 -0.51
C TRP A 129 -7.41 -6.04 0.42
N LYS A 130 -8.17 -5.41 1.32
CA LYS A 130 -9.10 -6.10 2.23
C LYS A 130 -10.27 -6.73 1.47
N ASP A 131 -10.75 -6.09 0.41
CA ASP A 131 -11.77 -6.62 -0.50
C ASP A 131 -11.19 -6.78 -1.91
N THR A 132 -10.63 -7.97 -2.18
CA THR A 132 -9.95 -8.28 -3.45
C THR A 132 -10.84 -8.07 -4.67
N LYS A 133 -12.15 -8.32 -4.58
CA LYS A 133 -13.07 -8.13 -5.71
C LYS A 133 -13.24 -6.65 -6.04
N LYS A 134 -13.48 -5.82 -5.02
CA LYS A 134 -13.59 -4.36 -5.23
C LYS A 134 -12.29 -3.75 -5.70
N THR A 135 -11.16 -4.16 -5.13
CA THR A 135 -9.83 -3.70 -5.56
C THR A 135 -9.56 -4.05 -7.02
N LEU A 136 -9.89 -5.26 -7.47
CA LEU A 136 -9.77 -5.65 -8.88
C LEU A 136 -10.66 -4.82 -9.81
N ILE A 137 -11.92 -4.56 -9.43
CA ILE A 137 -12.82 -3.70 -10.20
C ILE A 137 -12.23 -2.29 -10.33
N VAL A 138 -11.77 -1.70 -9.23
CA VAL A 138 -11.15 -0.37 -9.23
C VAL A 138 -9.90 -0.36 -10.12
N LEU A 139 -9.06 -1.40 -10.05
CA LEU A 139 -7.84 -1.49 -10.86
C LEU A 139 -8.16 -1.65 -12.35
N LEU A 140 -9.21 -2.39 -12.71
CA LEU A 140 -9.72 -2.49 -14.10
C LEU A 140 -10.26 -1.15 -14.59
N VAL A 141 -11.02 -0.42 -13.77
CA VAL A 141 -11.51 0.92 -14.12
C VAL A 141 -10.33 1.88 -14.34
N LEU A 142 -9.35 1.85 -13.44
CA LEU A 142 -8.14 2.65 -13.56
C LEU A 142 -7.36 2.30 -14.84
N MET A 143 -7.25 1.01 -15.17
CA MET A 143 -6.63 0.55 -16.42
C MET A 143 -7.39 1.08 -17.65
N GLY A 144 -8.71 1.08 -17.61
CA GLY A 144 -9.56 1.67 -18.66
C GLY A 144 -9.33 3.17 -18.83
N ILE A 145 -9.21 3.90 -17.71
CA ILE A 145 -8.85 5.32 -17.70
C ILE A 145 -7.46 5.52 -18.30
N TYR A 146 -6.47 4.72 -17.90
CA TYR A 146 -5.12 4.80 -18.43
C TYR A 146 -5.07 4.63 -19.95
N TYR A 147 -5.72 3.60 -20.48
CA TYR A 147 -5.74 3.39 -21.93
C TYR A 147 -6.46 4.52 -22.67
N SER A 148 -7.58 5.01 -22.10
CA SER A 148 -8.39 6.05 -22.75
C SER A 148 -7.73 7.42 -22.73
N PHE A 149 -7.06 7.79 -21.63
CA PHE A 149 -6.53 9.13 -21.40
C PHE A 149 -5.02 9.25 -21.63
N ILE A 150 -4.26 8.27 -21.14
CA ILE A 150 -2.81 8.38 -20.96
C ILE A 150 -2.07 7.70 -22.10
N SER A 151 -2.49 6.49 -22.49
CA SER A 151 -1.87 5.78 -23.62
C SER A 151 -2.13 6.47 -24.96
N SER A 152 -3.24 7.20 -25.10
CA SER A 152 -3.57 7.94 -26.33
C SER A 152 -2.74 9.23 -26.51
N ASN A 153 -1.84 9.57 -25.57
CA ASN A 153 -1.10 10.84 -25.49
C ASN A 153 -2.00 12.09 -25.69
N SER A 154 -3.28 11.98 -25.33
CA SER A 154 -4.25 13.02 -25.52
C SER A 154 -4.10 14.09 -24.46
N THR A 155 -4.16 15.37 -24.86
CA THR A 155 -4.26 16.47 -23.90
C THR A 155 -5.52 16.32 -23.05
N ILE A 156 -5.50 16.86 -21.83
CA ILE A 156 -6.65 16.82 -20.90
C ILE A 156 -7.93 17.28 -21.61
N ILE A 157 -7.83 18.33 -22.43
CA ILE A 157 -8.96 18.88 -23.21
C ILE A 157 -9.53 17.84 -24.17
N THR A 158 -8.68 17.17 -24.95
CA THR A 158 -9.11 16.15 -25.92
C THR A 158 -9.77 14.97 -25.23
N ALA A 159 -9.21 14.56 -24.08
CA ALA A 159 -9.73 13.41 -23.36
C ALA A 159 -11.07 13.72 -22.66
N THR A 160 -11.22 14.91 -22.08
CA THR A 160 -12.51 15.40 -21.55
C THR A 160 -13.55 15.51 -22.67
N SER A 161 -13.16 15.99 -23.85
CA SER A 161 -14.06 16.04 -25.01
C SER A 161 -14.51 14.65 -25.46
N LYS A 162 -13.60 13.67 -25.56
CA LYS A 162 -13.94 12.27 -25.86
C LYS A 162 -14.85 11.66 -24.82
N LEU A 163 -14.63 11.92 -23.53
CA LEU A 163 -15.48 11.42 -22.44
C LEU A 163 -16.88 12.05 -22.51
N LEU A 164 -16.98 13.36 -22.74
CA LEU A 164 -18.26 14.03 -22.94
C LEU A 164 -19.00 13.50 -24.18
N LEU A 165 -18.28 13.25 -25.28
CA LEU A 165 -18.84 12.65 -26.48
C LEU A 165 -19.36 11.23 -26.19
N MET A 166 -18.60 10.40 -25.47
CA MET A 166 -19.02 9.06 -25.07
C MET A 166 -20.26 9.11 -24.17
N ALA A 167 -20.30 10.04 -23.21
CA ALA A 167 -21.47 10.25 -22.37
C ALA A 167 -22.69 10.72 -23.17
N ALA A 168 -22.51 11.62 -24.13
CA ALA A 168 -23.57 12.08 -25.02
C ALA A 168 -24.11 10.95 -25.91
N ILE A 169 -23.23 10.14 -26.51
CA ILE A 169 -23.61 8.95 -27.28
C ILE A 169 -24.34 7.96 -26.38
N PHE A 170 -23.83 7.70 -25.18
CA PHE A 170 -24.47 6.82 -24.21
C PHE A 170 -25.89 7.30 -23.87
N LEU A 171 -26.06 8.58 -23.52
CA LEU A 171 -27.37 9.17 -23.23
C LEU A 171 -28.30 9.12 -24.46
N PHE A 172 -27.77 9.36 -25.66
CA PHE A 172 -28.54 9.29 -26.90
C PHE A 172 -29.04 7.87 -27.19
N VAL A 173 -28.15 6.87 -27.10
CA VAL A 173 -28.51 5.46 -27.28
C VAL A 173 -29.48 5.02 -26.20
N HIS A 174 -29.23 5.37 -24.93
CA HIS A 174 -30.12 5.10 -23.80
C HIS A 174 -31.52 5.71 -23.98
N GLY A 175 -31.60 6.96 -24.48
CA GLY A 175 -32.87 7.62 -24.78
C GLY A 175 -33.64 6.99 -25.94
N ARG A 176 -32.96 6.34 -26.89
CA ARG A 176 -33.56 5.66 -28.05
C ARG A 176 -33.92 4.19 -27.80
N LEU A 177 -33.35 3.56 -26.76
CA LEU A 177 -33.59 2.15 -26.45
C LEU A 177 -35.07 1.92 -26.01
N PRO A 178 -35.74 0.88 -26.54
CA PRO A 178 -37.08 0.50 -26.09
C PRO A 178 -37.04 -0.04 -24.66
N GLU A 179 -38.15 0.13 -23.91
CA GLU A 179 -38.25 -0.21 -22.48
C GLU A 179 -38.13 -1.71 -22.19
N LYS A 180 -38.33 -2.54 -23.22
CA LYS A 180 -38.22 -3.99 -23.15
C LYS A 180 -37.32 -4.46 -24.27
N ILE A 181 -36.20 -5.09 -23.90
CA ILE A 181 -35.28 -5.73 -24.83
C ILE A 181 -35.03 -7.14 -24.33
N PHE A 182 -35.33 -8.14 -25.15
CA PHE A 182 -35.13 -9.56 -24.83
C PHE A 182 -35.62 -10.00 -23.43
N GLY A 183 -36.75 -9.45 -22.97
CA GLY A 183 -37.36 -9.81 -21.67
C GLY A 183 -36.84 -9.04 -20.45
N TYR A 184 -35.79 -8.23 -20.60
CA TYR A 184 -35.30 -7.35 -19.53
C TYR A 184 -35.96 -5.96 -19.63
N LYS A 185 -36.44 -5.43 -18.50
CA LYS A 185 -36.93 -4.04 -18.39
C LYS A 185 -35.75 -3.11 -18.16
N ILE A 186 -35.50 -2.19 -19.10
CA ILE A 186 -34.47 -1.16 -18.94
C ILE A 186 -35.13 0.02 -18.23
N GLU A 187 -34.57 0.44 -17.10
CA GLU A 187 -35.03 1.60 -16.35
C GLU A 187 -34.66 2.87 -17.13
N LYS A 188 -35.67 3.60 -17.64
CA LYS A 188 -35.45 4.85 -18.36
C LYS A 188 -35.17 5.97 -17.37
N ILE A 189 -34.18 6.80 -17.69
CA ILE A 189 -33.90 8.04 -16.97
C ILE A 189 -35.11 8.95 -17.11
N HIS A 190 -35.70 9.38 -15.99
CA HIS A 190 -36.93 10.16 -16.02
C HIS A 190 -36.60 11.62 -16.39
N PRO A 191 -37.45 12.31 -17.18
CA PRO A 191 -37.20 13.70 -17.58
C PRO A 191 -37.01 14.68 -16.41
N SER A 192 -37.55 14.36 -15.23
CA SER A 192 -37.34 15.16 -14.01
C SER A 192 -35.88 15.21 -13.55
N ASP A 193 -35.07 14.20 -13.89
CA ASP A 193 -33.66 14.13 -13.49
C ASP A 193 -32.82 15.16 -14.23
N PHE A 194 -33.28 15.59 -15.41
CA PHE A 194 -32.69 16.68 -16.21
C PHE A 194 -33.26 18.05 -15.85
N TYR A 195 -34.35 18.12 -15.07
CA TYR A 195 -34.96 19.39 -14.69
C TYR A 195 -34.14 20.04 -13.56
N TRP A 196 -33.33 21.03 -13.93
CA TRP A 196 -32.52 21.79 -12.99
C TRP A 196 -33.35 22.94 -12.39
N THR A 197 -33.66 22.87 -11.10
CA THR A 197 -34.41 23.94 -10.41
C THR A 197 -33.61 25.24 -10.35
N GLU A 198 -34.28 26.39 -10.49
CA GLU A 198 -33.69 27.73 -10.36
C GLU A 198 -32.85 27.91 -9.08
N LYS A 199 -33.32 27.33 -7.97
CA LYS A 199 -32.58 27.33 -6.70
C LYS A 199 -31.22 26.61 -6.79
N LYS A 200 -31.14 25.47 -7.51
CA LYS A 200 -29.90 24.71 -7.70
C LYS A 200 -28.93 25.48 -8.61
N SER A 201 -29.42 26.14 -9.66
CA SER A 201 -28.58 26.93 -10.56
C SER A 201 -28.04 28.18 -9.87
N TYR A 202 -28.89 28.87 -9.11
CA TYR A 202 -28.47 29.99 -8.28
C TYR A 202 -27.39 29.56 -7.27
N GLN A 203 -27.56 28.42 -6.62
CA GLN A 203 -26.57 27.90 -5.68
C GLN A 203 -25.23 27.58 -6.35
N VAL A 204 -25.23 26.92 -7.51
CA VAL A 204 -23.99 26.63 -8.26
C VAL A 204 -23.31 27.92 -8.71
N ALA A 205 -24.08 28.87 -9.27
CA ALA A 205 -23.57 30.17 -9.70
C ALA A 205 -22.97 30.94 -8.51
N HIS A 206 -23.64 30.93 -7.36
CA HIS A 206 -23.16 31.57 -6.14
C HIS A 206 -21.86 30.95 -5.62
N VAL A 207 -21.74 29.61 -5.63
CA VAL A 207 -20.50 28.91 -5.24
C VAL A 207 -19.35 29.28 -6.17
N LEU A 208 -19.60 29.30 -7.49
CA LEU A 208 -18.61 29.70 -8.49
C LEU A 208 -18.19 31.16 -8.32
N ALA A 209 -19.15 32.06 -8.14
CA ALA A 209 -18.87 33.47 -7.94
C ALA A 209 -18.10 33.72 -6.63
N SER A 210 -18.49 33.03 -5.55
CA SER A 210 -17.78 33.10 -4.27
C SER A 210 -16.33 32.63 -4.42
N PHE A 211 -16.10 31.49 -5.07
CA PHE A 211 -14.76 30.97 -5.31
C PHE A 211 -13.91 31.94 -6.15
N TRP A 212 -14.48 32.49 -7.22
CA TRP A 212 -13.83 33.49 -8.08
C TRP A 212 -13.47 34.77 -7.31
N ASN A 213 -14.40 35.28 -6.51
CA ASN A 213 -14.20 36.48 -5.69
C ASN A 213 -13.11 36.25 -4.63
N VAL A 214 -13.06 35.06 -4.01
CA VAL A 214 -11.96 34.70 -3.10
C VAL A 214 -10.62 34.71 -3.82
N GLY A 215 -10.56 34.12 -5.02
CA GLY A 215 -9.35 34.12 -5.85
C GLY A 215 -8.87 35.54 -6.19
N ILE A 216 -9.77 36.41 -6.64
CA ILE A 216 -9.45 37.82 -6.94
C ILE A 216 -9.00 38.57 -5.69
N ASN A 217 -9.68 38.39 -4.54
CA ASN A 217 -9.29 39.06 -3.30
C ASN A 217 -7.88 38.64 -2.83
N ILE A 218 -7.52 37.37 -3.01
CA ILE A 218 -6.16 36.89 -2.73
C ILE A 218 -5.17 37.56 -3.70
N LEU A 219 -5.48 37.60 -4.99
CA LEU A 219 -4.64 38.25 -6.00
C LEU A 219 -4.44 39.74 -5.72
N GLU A 220 -5.51 40.43 -5.33
CA GLU A 220 -5.48 41.85 -4.96
C GLU A 220 -4.63 42.09 -3.70
N SER A 221 -4.75 41.23 -2.68
CA SER A 221 -3.89 41.29 -1.47
C SER A 221 -2.41 41.08 -1.83
N LEU A 222 -2.11 40.15 -2.74
CA LEU A 222 -0.76 39.91 -3.25
C LEU A 222 -0.21 41.14 -3.99
N CYS A 223 -0.99 41.74 -4.89
CA CYS A 223 -0.59 42.93 -5.65
C CYS A 223 -0.35 44.16 -4.75
N LYS A 224 -1.14 44.31 -3.69
CA LYS A 224 -0.99 45.39 -2.71
C LYS A 224 0.13 45.15 -1.69
N GLY A 225 0.74 43.95 -1.70
CA GLY A 225 1.82 43.58 -0.77
C GLY A 225 1.41 43.53 0.70
N LYS A 226 0.11 43.39 0.99
CA LYS A 226 -0.45 43.59 2.33
C LYS A 226 -0.09 42.45 3.29
N ASP A 227 -0.07 41.22 2.79
CA ASP A 227 0.05 40.00 3.61
C ASP A 227 1.20 39.08 3.16
N TRP A 228 2.38 39.24 3.74
CA TRP A 228 3.57 38.42 3.45
C TRP A 228 3.33 36.90 3.63
N LEU A 229 2.54 36.52 4.63
CA LEU A 229 2.20 35.11 4.88
C LEU A 229 1.35 34.50 3.76
N VAL A 230 0.43 35.28 3.17
CA VAL A 230 -0.40 34.83 2.04
C VAL A 230 0.49 34.66 0.81
N PHE A 231 1.40 35.60 0.57
CA PHE A 231 2.41 35.49 -0.48
C PHE A 231 3.22 34.21 -0.38
N LEU A 232 3.80 33.91 0.79
CA LEU A 232 4.61 32.71 0.97
C LEU A 232 3.80 31.41 0.77
N LYS A 233 2.56 31.37 1.28
CA LYS A 233 1.65 30.22 1.04
C LYS A 233 1.39 30.01 -0.45
N VAL A 234 1.11 31.09 -1.18
CA VAL A 234 0.85 31.04 -2.63
C VAL A 234 2.08 30.60 -3.40
N VAL A 235 3.26 31.16 -3.10
CA VAL A 235 4.54 30.75 -3.72
C VAL A 235 4.83 29.27 -3.45
N LEU A 236 4.67 28.79 -2.22
CA LEU A 236 4.88 27.39 -1.88
C LEU A 236 3.89 26.49 -2.64
N SER A 237 2.62 26.88 -2.71
CA SER A 237 1.59 26.13 -3.45
C SER A 237 1.90 26.08 -4.95
N LEU A 238 2.36 27.19 -5.54
CA LEU A 238 2.78 27.27 -6.95
C LEU A 238 4.03 26.44 -7.22
N LEU A 239 4.98 26.38 -6.28
CA LEU A 239 6.17 25.55 -6.39
C LEU A 239 5.78 24.07 -6.40
N ILE A 240 4.88 23.66 -5.50
CA ILE A 240 4.34 22.29 -5.46
C ILE A 240 3.59 21.96 -6.75
N ILE A 241 2.71 22.85 -7.22
CA ILE A 241 1.96 22.69 -8.47
C ILE A 241 2.92 22.62 -9.67
N GLY A 242 3.96 23.46 -9.69
CA GLY A 242 4.99 23.47 -10.72
C GLY A 242 5.78 22.15 -10.74
N PHE A 243 6.20 21.66 -9.58
CA PHE A 243 6.87 20.37 -9.46
C PHE A 243 5.99 19.19 -9.88
N ILE A 244 4.70 19.23 -9.54
CA ILE A 244 3.74 18.21 -10.00
C ILE A 244 3.53 18.31 -11.51
N GLY A 245 3.49 19.52 -12.05
CA GLY A 245 3.27 19.80 -13.47
C GLY A 245 4.44 19.40 -14.38
N THR A 246 5.68 19.32 -13.87
CA THR A 246 6.83 18.83 -14.65
C THR A 246 6.79 17.32 -14.84
N ILE A 247 6.08 16.59 -13.97
CA ILE A 247 5.91 15.14 -14.08
C ILE A 247 4.82 14.87 -15.13
N SER A 248 5.15 14.07 -16.15
CA SER A 248 4.14 13.70 -17.15
C SER A 248 3.01 12.90 -16.50
N LEU A 249 1.77 13.12 -16.94
CA LEU A 249 0.60 12.35 -16.47
C LEU A 249 0.80 10.84 -16.63
N HIS A 250 1.52 10.43 -17.68
CA HIS A 250 1.92 9.04 -17.88
C HIS A 250 2.82 8.52 -16.76
N SER A 251 3.89 9.25 -16.43
CA SER A 251 4.79 8.87 -15.33
C SER A 251 4.06 8.86 -13.99
N LEU A 252 3.22 9.86 -13.72
CA LEU A 252 2.44 9.96 -12.49
C LEU A 252 1.52 8.75 -12.32
N PHE A 253 0.86 8.31 -13.39
CA PHE A 253 -0.04 7.16 -13.32
C PHE A 253 0.70 5.82 -13.24
N VAL A 254 1.70 5.61 -14.11
CA VAL A 254 2.47 4.35 -14.17
C VAL A 254 3.26 4.12 -12.88
N MET A 255 3.81 5.18 -12.27
CA MET A 255 4.55 5.07 -11.01
C MET A 255 3.64 5.22 -9.78
N GLY A 256 2.73 6.20 -9.79
CA GLY A 256 1.93 6.56 -8.61
C GLY A 256 0.90 5.49 -8.25
N VAL A 257 0.25 4.86 -9.23
CA VAL A 257 -0.76 3.83 -8.95
C VAL A 257 -0.11 2.60 -8.30
N PRO A 258 0.92 1.95 -8.88
CA PRO A 258 1.56 0.82 -8.20
C PRO A 258 2.17 1.23 -6.86
N THR A 259 2.80 2.40 -6.77
CA THR A 259 3.43 2.85 -5.52
C THR A 259 2.42 3.06 -4.40
N THR A 260 1.22 3.57 -4.69
CA THR A 260 0.18 3.72 -3.66
C THR A 260 -0.35 2.37 -3.21
N PHE A 261 -0.70 1.47 -4.13
CA PHE A 261 -1.19 0.13 -3.76
C PHE A 261 -0.13 -0.73 -3.06
N LEU A 262 1.11 -0.78 -3.57
CA LEU A 262 2.20 -1.51 -2.91
C LEU A 262 2.64 -0.80 -1.62
N GLY A 263 2.71 0.52 -1.62
CA GLY A 263 3.23 1.29 -0.49
C GLY A 263 2.39 1.11 0.76
N PHE A 264 1.06 1.19 0.64
CA PHE A 264 0.16 0.95 1.77
C PHE A 264 0.16 -0.53 2.21
N TYR A 265 0.24 -1.47 1.27
CA TYR A 265 0.35 -2.90 1.58
C TYR A 265 1.67 -3.22 2.31
N LEU A 266 2.80 -2.68 1.83
CA LEU A 266 4.12 -2.85 2.45
C LEU A 266 4.20 -2.15 3.82
N TYR A 267 3.53 -1.02 3.98
CA TYR A 267 3.44 -0.35 5.27
C TYR A 267 2.69 -1.22 6.29
N GLU A 268 1.57 -1.82 5.92
CA GLU A 268 0.82 -2.71 6.82
C GLU A 268 1.61 -4.00 7.17
N TRP A 269 2.41 -4.51 6.23
CA TRP A 269 3.29 -5.66 6.46
C TRP A 269 4.44 -5.35 7.43
N ASN A 270 4.98 -4.13 7.41
CA ASN A 270 6.14 -3.72 8.21
C ASN A 270 5.81 -2.64 9.24
N GLU A 271 4.55 -2.51 9.66
CA GLU A 271 4.07 -1.37 10.45
C GLU A 271 4.89 -1.17 11.73
N GLU A 272 5.14 -2.24 12.49
CA GLU A 272 5.93 -2.19 13.73
C GLU A 272 7.40 -1.79 13.49
N ALA A 273 8.00 -2.30 12.41
CA ALA A 273 9.39 -2.00 12.07
C ALA A 273 9.55 -0.56 11.57
N LEU A 274 8.60 -0.07 10.78
CA LEU A 274 8.59 1.29 10.26
C LEU A 274 8.28 2.31 11.36
N ASP A 275 7.32 2.02 12.24
CA ASP A 275 7.00 2.88 13.38
C ASP A 275 8.19 2.99 14.35
N GLY A 276 8.91 1.89 14.59
CA GLY A 276 10.17 1.91 15.33
C GLY A 276 11.18 2.87 14.71
N LEU A 277 11.43 2.74 13.40
CA LEU A 277 12.39 3.57 12.66
C LEU A 277 11.98 5.06 12.63
N VAL A 278 10.68 5.35 12.45
CA VAL A 278 10.14 6.71 12.50
C VAL A 278 10.28 7.30 13.89
N SER A 279 9.98 6.53 14.94
CA SER A 279 10.12 6.98 16.33
C SER A 279 11.58 7.28 16.69
N ASP A 280 12.51 6.45 16.19
CA ASP A 280 13.95 6.67 16.35
C ASP A 280 14.40 7.94 15.61
N ALA A 281 13.97 8.12 14.36
CA ALA A 281 14.27 9.31 13.57
C ALA A 281 13.69 10.59 14.19
N LEU A 282 12.45 10.53 14.70
CA LEU A 282 11.82 11.65 15.41
C LEU A 282 12.56 11.95 16.70
N SER A 283 12.92 10.95 17.50
CA SER A 283 13.69 11.14 18.74
C SER A 283 15.06 11.75 18.46
N TYR A 284 15.70 11.36 17.35
CA TYR A 284 16.95 11.95 16.88
C TYR A 284 16.74 13.41 16.46
N GLY A 285 15.68 13.71 15.70
CA GLY A 285 15.31 15.08 15.33
C GLY A 285 15.01 15.97 16.53
N TYR A 286 14.31 15.45 17.55
CA TYR A 286 14.07 16.16 18.80
C TYR A 286 15.35 16.42 19.58
N LYS A 287 16.28 15.46 19.65
CA LYS A 287 17.62 15.66 20.24
C LYS A 287 18.41 16.73 19.49
N LEU A 288 18.35 16.74 18.17
CA LEU A 288 19.03 17.72 17.33
C LEU A 288 18.44 19.11 17.53
N LYS A 289 17.11 19.21 17.58
CA LYS A 289 16.38 20.45 17.89
C LYS A 289 16.72 20.96 19.30
N SER A 290 16.75 20.08 20.31
CA SER A 290 17.08 20.48 21.69
C SER A 290 18.54 20.93 21.82
N GLN A 291 19.46 20.29 21.10
CA GLN A 291 20.87 20.71 21.04
C GLN A 291 21.03 22.08 20.37
N ILE A 292 20.29 22.34 19.28
CA ILE A 292 20.30 23.65 18.62
C ILE A 292 19.71 24.72 19.54
N ILE A 293 18.57 24.45 20.20
CA ILE A 293 17.96 25.38 21.15
C ILE A 293 18.92 25.67 22.30
N HIS A 294 19.52 24.65 22.92
CA HIS A 294 20.49 24.84 23.99
C HIS A 294 21.73 25.62 23.56
N LYS A 295 22.16 25.51 22.30
CA LYS A 295 23.28 26.26 21.74
C LYS A 295 22.93 27.72 21.42
N VAL A 296 21.67 27.99 21.08
CA VAL A 296 21.15 29.34 20.79
C VAL A 296 20.74 30.08 22.08
N THR A 297 20.32 29.36 23.12
CA THR A 297 19.91 29.90 24.43
C THR A 297 20.99 29.76 25.51
N GLY A 298 22.27 29.62 25.11
CA GLY A 298 23.40 29.64 26.03
C GLY A 298 23.43 30.94 26.86
N PRO A 299 23.96 30.91 28.10
CA PRO A 299 23.75 31.98 29.08
C PRO A 299 24.34 33.29 28.55
N LYS A 300 23.53 34.35 28.58
CA LYS A 300 24.07 35.71 28.57
C LYS A 300 24.90 35.83 29.84
N LEU A 301 26.23 35.90 29.69
CA LEU A 301 27.09 36.36 30.78
C LEU A 301 26.68 37.81 31.07
N ASP A 302 26.10 38.02 32.24
CA ASP A 302 26.15 39.29 32.96
C ASP A 302 27.59 39.55 33.47
#